data_AF-A0A0E3QN12-F1
#
_entry.id   AF-A0A0E3QN12-F1
#
_cell.length_a   1.000
_cell.length_b   1.000
_cell.length_c   1.000
_cell.angle_alpha   90.00
_cell.angle_beta   90.00
_cell.angle_gamma   90.00
#
_symmetry.space_group_name_H-M   'P 1'
#
loop_
_entity.id
_entity.type
_entity.pdbx_description
1 polymer ?
#
loop_
_entity_poly.entity_id
_entity_poly.type
_entity_poly.pdbx_seq_one_letter_code
_entity_poly.pdbx_strand_id
1 'polypeptide(L)'
;MSVESCTAASNNGCNMEHIVQTLNPSADFEYCGLIDFTIDSVKVEVKSCQEKTTDASLKSKIRNGRFCFRAEQHKALVEQQGDYILIVQKAGTPFIYIRVPAKKLKLGSWNGEKHLSWKTAIKGALA
;
A
#
# COMPACT_ATOMS: atom_id res chain seq x y z
N MET A 1 -2.44 -10.18 17.68
CA MET A 1 -2.59 -8.75 17.31
C MET A 1 -3.82 -8.24 18.04
N SER A 2 -3.73 -7.14 18.78
CA SER A 2 -4.90 -6.57 19.47
C SER A 2 -5.83 -5.89 18.47
N VAL A 3 -7.13 -5.85 18.76
CA VAL A 3 -8.14 -5.13 17.96
C VAL A 3 -7.72 -3.68 17.73
N GLU A 4 -7.13 -3.04 18.75
CA GLU A 4 -6.60 -1.67 18.69
C GLU A 4 -5.51 -1.49 17.62
N SER A 5 -4.63 -2.50 17.43
CA SER A 5 -3.59 -2.44 16.41
C SER A 5 -4.16 -2.51 14.98
N CYS A 6 -5.26 -3.23 14.79
CA CYS A 6 -5.95 -3.34 13.51
C CYS A 6 -6.73 -2.06 13.19
N THR A 7 -7.44 -1.48 14.18
CA THR A 7 -8.13 -0.19 14.04
C THR A 7 -7.16 0.93 13.71
N ALA A 8 -6.02 1.01 14.40
CA ALA A 8 -4.99 2.01 14.11
C ALA A 8 -4.40 1.84 12.70
N ALA A 9 -4.18 0.61 12.23
CA ALA A 9 -3.73 0.36 10.87
C ALA A 9 -4.79 0.79 9.83
N SER A 10 -6.07 0.48 10.08
CA SER A 10 -7.18 0.88 9.23
C SER A 10 -7.30 2.40 9.12
N ASN A 11 -7.30 3.12 10.25
CA ASN A 11 -7.37 4.58 10.26
C ASN A 11 -6.18 5.23 9.54
N ASN A 12 -4.99 4.66 9.70
CA ASN A 12 -3.82 5.12 8.96
C ASN A 12 -3.99 4.90 7.45
N GLY A 13 -4.58 3.79 7.02
CA GLY A 13 -4.93 3.53 5.62
C GLY A 13 -5.80 4.64 5.04
N CYS A 14 -6.96 4.88 5.65
CA CYS A 14 -7.91 5.92 5.23
C CYS A 14 -7.28 7.32 5.21
N ASN A 15 -6.45 7.65 6.22
CA ASN A 15 -5.76 8.93 6.24
C ASN A 15 -4.79 9.09 5.06
N MET A 16 -4.08 8.02 4.67
CA MET A 16 -3.17 8.08 3.53
C MET A 16 -3.93 8.16 2.19
N GLU A 17 -5.07 7.49 2.07
CA GLU A 17 -5.99 7.64 0.92
C GLU A 17 -6.49 9.08 0.78
N HIS A 18 -6.92 9.72 1.88
CA HIS A 18 -7.30 11.14 1.85
C HIS A 18 -6.16 12.07 1.44
N ILE A 19 -4.92 11.78 1.86
CA ILE A 19 -3.74 12.54 1.40
C ILE A 19 -3.57 12.37 -0.11
N VAL A 20 -3.69 11.14 -0.63
CA VAL A 20 -3.61 10.87 -2.08
C VAL A 20 -4.68 11.66 -2.83
N GLN A 21 -5.92 11.64 -2.36
CA GLN A 21 -7.02 12.39 -2.96
C GLN A 21 -6.76 13.90 -2.96
N THR A 22 -6.24 14.45 -1.86
CA THR A 22 -5.89 15.87 -1.75
C THR A 22 -4.81 16.27 -2.75
N LEU A 23 -3.84 15.39 -2.99
CA LEU A 23 -2.74 15.63 -3.93
C LEU A 23 -3.14 15.40 -5.40
N ASN A 24 -4.25 14.69 -5.64
CA ASN A 24 -4.75 14.37 -6.98
C ASN A 24 -6.21 14.83 -7.10
N PRO A 25 -6.48 16.13 -7.29
CA PRO A 25 -7.84 16.65 -7.32
C PRO A 25 -8.71 16.10 -8.46
N SER A 26 -8.07 15.55 -9.50
CA SER A 26 -8.71 14.85 -10.62
C SER A 26 -8.97 13.36 -10.35
N ALA A 27 -8.66 12.85 -9.15
CA ALA A 27 -8.85 11.45 -8.80
C ALA A 27 -10.33 11.16 -8.56
N ASP A 28 -10.86 10.18 -9.29
CA ASP A 28 -12.19 9.62 -9.04
C ASP A 28 -12.07 8.50 -8.01
N PHE A 29 -12.77 8.62 -6.88
CA PHE A 29 -12.78 7.59 -5.84
C PHE A 29 -13.73 6.45 -6.20
N GLU A 30 -13.22 5.22 -6.16
CA GLU A 30 -13.96 4.03 -6.57
C GLU A 30 -14.59 3.37 -5.33
N TYR A 31 -15.86 3.69 -5.07
CA TYR A 31 -16.60 3.20 -3.89
C TYR A 31 -16.77 1.65 -3.84
N CYS A 32 -16.52 0.95 -4.95
CA CYS A 32 -16.74 -0.49 -5.09
C CYS A 32 -15.65 -1.37 -4.44
N GLY A 33 -14.60 -0.78 -3.85
CA GLY A 33 -13.74 -1.45 -2.85
C GLY A 33 -12.73 -2.48 -3.36
N LEU A 34 -12.61 -2.69 -4.68
CA LEU A 34 -11.53 -3.49 -5.25
C LEU A 34 -10.29 -2.65 -5.54
N ILE A 35 -10.49 -1.45 -6.08
CA ILE A 35 -9.45 -0.46 -6.43
C ILE A 35 -9.84 0.85 -5.74
N ASP A 36 -8.87 1.60 -5.22
CA ASP A 36 -9.16 2.84 -4.48
C ASP A 36 -9.52 4.04 -5.38
N PHE A 37 -8.78 4.25 -6.48
CA PHE A 37 -8.91 5.44 -7.33
C PHE A 37 -8.83 5.17 -8.83
N THR A 38 -9.37 6.09 -9.63
CA THR A 38 -8.94 6.35 -11.01
C THR A 38 -8.24 7.71 -11.06
N ILE A 39 -6.96 7.75 -11.47
CA ILE A 39 -6.16 8.98 -11.58
C ILE A 39 -5.60 9.08 -13.00
N ASP A 40 -5.95 10.13 -13.72
CA ASP A 40 -5.57 10.34 -15.13
C ASP A 40 -5.94 9.14 -16.02
N SER A 41 -7.18 8.63 -15.84
CA SER A 41 -7.71 7.44 -16.51
C SER A 41 -6.98 6.12 -16.18
N VAL A 42 -6.07 6.10 -15.20
CA VAL A 42 -5.38 4.90 -14.73
C VAL A 42 -5.99 4.44 -13.42
N LYS A 43 -6.26 3.14 -13.29
CA LYS A 43 -6.69 2.53 -12.02
C LYS A 43 -5.54 2.50 -11.03
N VAL A 44 -5.76 2.97 -9.81
CA VAL A 44 -4.71 3.14 -8.80
C VAL A 44 -5.15 2.58 -7.46
N GLU A 45 -4.30 1.75 -6.87
CA GLU A 45 -4.46 1.22 -5.51
C GLU A 45 -3.41 1.83 -4.58
N VAL A 46 -3.83 2.31 -3.41
CA VAL A 46 -2.98 2.87 -2.38
C VAL A 46 -2.65 1.79 -1.35
N LYS A 47 -1.37 1.51 -1.14
CA LYS A 47 -0.91 0.69 -0.01
C LYS A 47 -0.03 1.53 0.90
N SER A 48 -0.36 1.53 2.18
CA SER A 48 0.42 2.26 3.19
C SER A 48 0.95 1.35 4.30
N CYS A 49 2.08 1.74 4.89
CA CYS A 49 2.59 1.10 6.11
C CYS A 49 3.46 2.05 6.93
N GLN A 50 3.69 1.70 8.21
CA GLN A 50 4.63 2.41 9.07
C GLN A 50 6.10 2.20 8.63
N GLU A 51 6.97 3.17 8.85
CA GLU A 51 8.42 3.04 8.63
C GLU A 51 8.96 1.84 9.42
N LYS A 52 8.58 1.77 10.70
CA LYS A 52 8.95 0.72 11.65
C LYS A 52 7.75 0.29 12.46
N THR A 53 7.76 -0.95 12.91
CA THR A 53 6.72 -1.54 13.76
C THR A 53 7.38 -2.35 14.86
N THR A 54 6.81 -2.30 16.05
CA THR A 54 7.24 -3.13 17.17
C THR A 54 6.85 -4.58 16.91
N ASP A 55 7.80 -5.49 17.10
CA ASP A 55 7.59 -6.92 16.97
C ASP A 55 8.26 -7.64 18.14
N ALA A 56 7.46 -8.00 19.14
CA ALA A 56 7.96 -8.61 20.36
C ALA A 56 8.64 -9.97 20.14
N SER A 57 8.42 -10.61 19.00
CA SER A 57 9.06 -11.89 18.65
C SER A 57 10.53 -11.72 18.22
N LEU A 58 10.97 -10.51 17.89
CA LEU A 58 12.33 -10.22 17.46
C LEU A 58 13.21 -9.75 18.61
N LYS A 59 14.49 -10.14 18.60
CA LYS A 59 15.50 -9.67 19.58
C LYS A 59 15.63 -8.15 19.62
N SER A 60 15.54 -7.49 18.47
CA SER A 60 15.54 -6.01 18.33
C SER A 60 14.21 -5.37 18.74
N LYS A 61 13.16 -6.18 18.91
CA LYS A 61 11.76 -5.77 19.09
C LYS A 61 11.19 -4.84 18.00
N ILE A 62 11.90 -4.65 16.90
CA ILE A 62 11.58 -3.67 15.85
C ILE A 62 11.82 -4.31 14.49
N ARG A 63 10.86 -4.14 13.58
CA ARG A 63 10.99 -4.47 12.15
C ARG A 63 10.49 -3.34 11.25
N ASN A 64 10.81 -3.43 9.97
CA ASN A 64 10.19 -2.57 8.96
C ASN A 64 8.68 -2.88 8.86
N GLY A 65 7.89 -1.86 8.56
CA GLY A 65 6.49 -2.07 8.17
C GLY A 65 6.38 -2.88 6.88
N ARG A 66 5.18 -3.41 6.66
CA ARG A 66 4.87 -4.27 5.51
C ARG A 66 3.63 -3.75 4.81
N PHE A 67 3.67 -3.72 3.49
CA PHE A 67 2.47 -3.56 2.69
C PHE A 67 1.70 -4.88 2.67
N CYS A 68 0.37 -4.80 2.69
CA CYS A 68 -0.51 -5.94 2.43
C CYS A 68 -1.04 -5.85 1.01
N PHE A 69 -0.74 -6.85 0.18
CA PHE A 69 -1.24 -6.95 -1.19
C PHE A 69 -2.28 -8.07 -1.28
N ARG A 70 -3.48 -7.76 -1.75
CA ARG A 70 -4.50 -8.77 -2.06
C ARG A 70 -4.30 -9.27 -3.50
N ALA A 71 -4.37 -10.58 -3.68
CA ALA A 71 -4.15 -11.22 -4.98
C ALA A 71 -5.10 -10.70 -6.07
N GLU A 72 -6.38 -10.57 -5.73
CA GLU A 72 -7.43 -10.11 -6.66
C GLU A 72 -7.20 -8.67 -7.13
N GLN A 73 -6.85 -7.76 -6.21
CA GLN A 73 -6.51 -6.38 -6.53
C GLN A 73 -5.28 -6.30 -7.44
N HIS A 74 -4.25 -7.10 -7.13
CA HIS A 74 -3.03 -7.13 -7.94
C HIS A 74 -3.30 -7.64 -9.36
N LYS A 75 -4.07 -8.71 -9.48
CA LYS A 75 -4.48 -9.26 -10.77
C LYS A 75 -5.25 -8.21 -11.58
N ALA A 76 -6.25 -7.56 -10.97
CA ALA A 76 -7.04 -6.53 -11.62
C ALA A 76 -6.18 -5.35 -12.11
N LEU A 77 -5.25 -4.86 -11.31
CA LEU A 77 -4.35 -3.78 -11.71
C LEU A 77 -3.42 -4.20 -12.84
N VAL A 78 -2.85 -5.41 -12.82
CA VAL A 78 -1.98 -5.88 -13.89
C VAL A 78 -2.75 -6.00 -15.21
N GLU A 79 -3.96 -6.56 -15.18
CA GLU A 79 -4.83 -6.71 -16.36
C GLU A 79 -5.26 -5.35 -16.93
N GLN A 80 -5.52 -4.37 -16.07
CA GLN A 80 -5.99 -3.03 -16.46
C GLN A 80 -4.84 -2.02 -16.65
N GLN A 81 -3.58 -2.47 -16.62
CA GLN A 81 -2.39 -1.60 -16.68
C GLN A 81 -2.38 -0.48 -15.62
N GLY A 82 -2.95 -0.77 -14.45
CA GLY A 82 -3.03 0.12 -13.31
C GLY A 82 -1.72 0.24 -12.51
N ASP A 83 -1.75 1.16 -11.56
CA ASP A 83 -0.63 1.51 -10.70
C ASP A 83 -0.91 1.18 -9.23
N TYR A 84 0.18 1.07 -8.47
CA TYR A 84 0.16 1.25 -7.03
C TYR A 84 0.71 2.62 -6.67
N ILE A 85 0.12 3.23 -5.65
CA ILE A 85 0.77 4.26 -4.83
C ILE A 85 1.20 3.60 -3.52
N LEU A 86 2.51 3.50 -3.31
CA LEU A 86 3.11 2.94 -2.10
C LEU A 86 3.54 4.07 -1.16
N ILE A 87 2.99 4.07 0.06
CA ILE A 87 3.25 5.10 1.07
C ILE A 87 3.87 4.49 2.32
N VAL A 88 5.08 4.94 2.66
CA VAL A 88 5.67 4.65 3.97
C VAL A 88 5.50 5.89 4.82
N GLN A 89 4.88 5.76 5.98
CA GLN A 89 4.65 6.88 6.90
C GLN A 89 5.33 6.67 8.24
N LYS A 90 5.60 7.77 8.93
CA LYS A 90 6.14 7.80 10.28
C LYS A 90 5.24 8.69 11.13
N ALA A 91 4.60 8.10 12.14
CA ALA A 91 3.70 8.82 13.04
C ALA A 91 2.60 9.60 12.29
N GLY A 92 2.00 9.00 11.27
CA GLY A 92 0.93 9.58 10.46
C GLY A 92 1.41 10.51 9.34
N THR A 93 2.71 10.79 9.24
CA THR A 93 3.27 11.66 8.20
C THR A 93 3.91 10.81 7.08
N PRO A 94 3.52 10.98 5.80
CA PRO A 94 4.19 10.34 4.69
C PRO A 94 5.69 10.68 4.65
N PHE A 95 6.53 9.65 4.61
CA PHE A 95 7.99 9.75 4.49
C PHE A 95 8.47 9.29 3.11
N ILE A 96 7.81 8.28 2.52
CA ILE A 96 8.04 7.84 1.14
C ILE A 96 6.70 7.78 0.42
N TYR A 97 6.69 8.26 -0.81
CA TYR A 97 5.55 8.21 -1.73
C TYR A 97 6.06 7.79 -3.12
N ILE A 98 5.59 6.67 -3.65
CA ILE A 98 5.99 6.18 -4.97
C ILE A 98 4.77 5.68 -5.73
N ARG A 99 4.54 6.21 -6.92
CA ARG A 99 3.60 5.66 -7.91
C ARG A 99 4.35 4.73 -8.86
N VAL A 100 3.88 3.50 -9.02
CA VAL A 100 4.54 2.48 -9.85
C VAL A 100 3.53 1.57 -10.55
N PRO A 101 3.72 1.24 -11.84
CA PRO A 101 2.90 0.24 -12.53
C PRO A 101 2.87 -1.09 -11.80
N ALA A 102 1.69 -1.67 -11.62
CA ALA A 102 1.52 -2.93 -10.91
C ALA A 102 2.39 -4.05 -11.49
N LYS A 103 2.53 -4.11 -12.82
CA LYS A 103 3.39 -5.08 -13.52
C LYS A 103 4.88 -4.99 -13.19
N LYS A 104 5.36 -3.84 -12.70
CA LYS A 104 6.77 -3.67 -12.30
C LYS A 104 7.03 -4.23 -10.90
N LEU A 105 6.00 -4.36 -10.06
CA LEU A 105 6.15 -5.03 -8.77
C LEU A 105 6.32 -6.53 -9.02
N LYS A 106 7.53 -7.05 -8.79
CA LYS A 106 7.87 -8.48 -8.92
C LYS A 106 7.26 -9.32 -7.78
N LEU A 107 5.94 -9.34 -7.67
CA LEU A 107 5.21 -10.02 -6.59
C LEU A 107 4.96 -11.50 -6.86
N GLY A 108 5.02 -11.95 -8.13
CA GLY A 108 4.68 -13.32 -8.51
C GLY A 108 3.19 -13.62 -8.33
N SER A 109 2.80 -14.89 -8.30
CA SER A 109 1.41 -15.32 -8.07
C SER A 109 1.21 -15.81 -6.63
N TRP A 110 0.07 -15.50 -6.02
CA TRP A 110 -0.33 -15.96 -4.70
C TRP A 110 -1.86 -15.93 -4.56
N ASN A 111 -2.39 -16.56 -3.52
CA ASN A 111 -3.80 -16.49 -3.14
C ASN A 111 -3.96 -15.69 -1.82
N GLY A 112 -5.07 -14.98 -1.67
CA GLY A 112 -5.34 -14.18 -0.48
C GLY A 112 -4.41 -12.98 -0.34
N GLU A 113 -3.78 -12.84 0.83
CA GLU A 113 -2.96 -11.69 1.18
C GLU A 113 -1.46 -12.03 1.19
N LYS A 114 -0.65 -11.12 0.64
CA LYS A 114 0.82 -11.18 0.67
C LYS A 114 1.35 -9.96 1.38
N HIS A 115 2.09 -10.20 2.47
CA HIS A 115 2.76 -9.14 3.21
C HIS A 115 4.22 -9.02 2.79
N LEU A 116 4.64 -7.84 2.35
CA LEU A 116 6.01 -7.59 1.92
C LEU A 116 6.60 -6.39 2.67
N SER A 117 7.83 -6.53 3.18
CA SER A 117 8.59 -5.42 3.76
C SER A 117 8.66 -4.27 2.77
N TRP A 118 8.39 -3.03 3.22
CA TRP A 118 8.40 -1.87 2.33
C TRP A 118 9.74 -1.70 1.60
N LYS A 119 10.86 -2.02 2.25
CA LYS A 119 12.19 -1.98 1.62
C LYS A 119 12.30 -2.93 0.42
N THR A 120 11.72 -4.12 0.54
CA THR A 120 11.73 -5.12 -0.53
C THR A 120 10.80 -4.70 -1.66
N ALA A 121 9.59 -4.21 -1.33
CA ALA A 121 8.63 -3.74 -2.30
C ALA A 121 9.18 -2.57 -3.13
N ILE A 122 9.76 -1.57 -2.48
CA ILE A 122 10.33 -0.38 -3.13
C ILE A 122 11.56 -0.73 -3.96
N LYS A 123 12.46 -1.59 -3.44
CA LYS A 123 13.60 -2.08 -4.24
C LYS A 123 13.12 -2.78 -5.51
N GLY A 124 12.04 -3.57 -5.43
CA GLY A 124 11.43 -4.18 -6.60
C GLY A 124 10.78 -3.19 -7.56
N ALA A 125 10.18 -2.10 -7.04
CA ALA A 125 9.55 -1.05 -7.84
C ALA A 125 10.56 -0.21 -8.65
N LEU A 126 11.76 -0.01 -8.12
CA LEU A 126 12.80 0.85 -8.69
C LEU A 126 13.82 0.10 -9.56
N ALA A 127 13.74 -1.23 -9.65
CA ALA A 127 14.67 -2.09 -10.38
C ALA A 127 14.11 -2.53 -11.74
#